data_AF-A0A950I5A8-F1
#
_entry.id   AF-A0A950I5A8-F1
#
_cell.length_a   1.000
_cell.length_b   1.000
_cell.length_c   1.000
_cell.angle_alpha   90.00
_cell.angle_beta   90.00
_cell.angle_gamma   90.00
#
_symmetry.space_group_name_H-M   'P 1'
#
loop_
_entity.id
_entity.type
_entity.pdbx_description
1 polymer ?
#
loop_
_entity_poly.entity_id
_entity_poly.type
_entity_poly.pdbx_seq_one_letter_code
_entity_poly.pdbx_strand_id
1 'polypeptide(L)'
;MREIWLGASYGDVPNLEMIMAASPFDTLKMAERLQEAGVPVEQAKMHAVVLAEALTEASYTDRFASEPKVSAEFALVKIALEKLDAKIDKVDAKIDKTAAELRTEMIRWMVTLGIVQTGLISGLFLKLLH
;
A
#
# COMPACT_ATOMS: atom_id res chain seq x y z
N MET A 1 51.77 -24.56 47.87
CA MET A 1 51.62 -24.72 46.41
C MET A 1 50.46 -25.67 46.16
N ARG A 2 49.28 -25.08 45.97
CA ARG A 2 47.89 -25.60 45.94
C ARG A 2 47.06 -24.45 46.57
N GLU A 3 46.05 -23.81 45.97
CA GLU A 3 44.80 -24.32 45.40
C GLU A 3 43.98 -23.12 44.84
N ILE A 4 43.39 -23.30 43.65
CA ILE A 4 42.08 -22.83 43.16
C ILE A 4 41.53 -21.42 43.47
N TRP A 5 41.29 -20.70 42.36
CA TRP A 5 40.31 -19.64 42.16
C TRP A 5 38.91 -20.02 42.68
N LEU A 6 38.41 -19.32 43.70
CA LEU A 6 37.00 -19.29 44.09
C LEU A 6 36.67 -17.89 44.64
N GLY A 7 35.86 -17.09 43.93
CA GLY A 7 35.36 -15.84 44.51
C GLY A 7 34.72 -14.79 43.60
N ALA A 8 34.75 -14.92 42.27
CA ALA A 8 33.98 -14.01 41.40
C ALA A 8 32.61 -14.63 41.10
N SER A 9 31.62 -14.24 41.90
CA SER A 9 30.20 -14.59 41.74
C SER A 9 29.74 -14.33 40.31
N TYR A 10 29.53 -15.41 39.56
CA TYR A 10 29.01 -15.41 38.18
C TYR A 10 27.49 -15.26 38.24
N GLY A 11 27.01 -14.08 38.64
CA GLY A 11 25.60 -13.88 38.96
C GLY A 11 25.06 -12.48 38.75
N ASP A 12 25.80 -11.59 38.09
CA ASP A 12 25.35 -10.22 37.85
C ASP A 12 25.70 -9.71 36.44
N VAL A 13 25.58 -10.60 35.45
CA VAL A 13 25.42 -10.16 34.06
C VAL A 13 23.95 -9.79 33.87
N PRO A 14 23.60 -8.51 33.73
CA PRO A 14 22.24 -8.13 33.44
C PRO A 14 21.77 -8.87 32.19
N ASN A 15 20.59 -9.47 32.29
CA ASN A 15 19.96 -10.27 31.23
C ASN A 15 20.06 -9.52 29.89
N LEU A 16 20.94 -9.98 28.99
CA LEU A 16 21.27 -9.31 27.73
C LEU A 16 20.02 -9.06 26.86
N GLU A 17 19.01 -9.92 27.00
CA GLU A 17 17.72 -9.78 26.32
C GLU A 17 16.89 -8.58 26.80
N MET A 18 17.07 -8.13 28.05
CA MET A 18 16.36 -6.98 28.61
C MET A 18 16.99 -5.64 28.17
N ILE A 19 18.30 -5.63 27.90
CA ILE A 19 19.04 -4.42 27.48
C ILE A 19 18.77 -4.06 26.01
N MET A 20 18.43 -5.06 25.19
CA MET A 20 18.07 -4.87 23.77
C MET A 20 16.66 -4.32 23.57
N ALA A 21 15.79 -4.34 24.60
CA ALA A 21 14.38 -4.02 24.45
C ALA A 21 13.99 -2.55 24.71
N ALA A 22 14.86 -1.69 25.29
CA ALA A 22 14.38 -0.35 25.68
C ALA A 22 15.43 0.74 25.98
N SER A 23 16.66 0.66 25.46
CA SER A 23 17.61 1.78 25.63
C SER A 23 17.76 2.56 24.32
N PRO A 24 17.33 3.85 24.24
CA PRO A 24 17.77 4.70 23.15
C PRO A 24 19.30 4.67 23.10
N PHE A 25 19.86 4.61 21.90
CA PHE A 25 21.30 4.51 21.70
C PHE A 25 22.01 5.67 22.42
N ASP A 26 22.77 5.33 23.46
CA ASP A 26 23.42 6.31 24.34
C ASP A 26 24.80 6.70 23.77
N THR A 27 24.79 7.80 23.02
CA THR A 27 25.97 8.36 22.37
C THR A 27 27.05 8.76 23.37
N LEU A 28 26.68 9.21 24.56
CA LEU A 28 27.62 9.63 25.60
C LEU A 28 28.37 8.43 26.15
N LYS A 29 27.65 7.36 26.51
CA LYS A 29 28.23 6.10 26.99
C LYS A 29 29.13 5.43 25.94
N MET A 30 28.82 5.58 24.65
CA MET A 30 29.68 5.12 23.56
C MET A 30 30.96 5.95 23.47
N ALA A 31 30.85 7.28 23.53
CA ALA A 31 32.01 8.17 23.49
C ALA A 31 32.96 7.93 24.67
N GLU A 32 32.44 7.65 25.86
CA GLU A 32 33.23 7.31 27.06
C GLU A 32 34.00 6.00 26.87
N ARG A 33 33.34 4.94 26.38
CA ARG A 33 33.99 3.65 26.11
C ARG A 33 35.09 3.75 25.05
N LEU A 34 34.86 4.57 24.02
CA LEU A 34 35.87 4.81 22.99
C LEU A 34 37.08 5.57 23.57
N GLN A 35 36.86 6.53 24.47
CA GLN A 35 37.94 7.22 25.17
C GLN A 35 38.72 6.28 26.10
N GLU A 36 38.03 5.42 26.86
CA GLU A 36 38.66 4.38 27.69
C GLU A 36 39.50 3.39 26.87
N ALA A 37 39.10 3.13 25.63
CA ALA A 37 39.86 2.32 24.67
C ALA A 37 41.02 3.08 24.00
N GLY A 38 41.28 4.33 24.39
CA GLY A 38 42.39 5.15 23.91
C GLY A 38 42.09 5.97 22.65
N VAL A 39 40.83 6.05 22.22
CA VAL A 39 40.43 6.91 21.10
C VAL A 39 40.41 8.38 21.57
N PRO A 40 41.02 9.32 20.81
CA PRO A 40 40.95 10.74 21.12
C PRO A 40 39.51 11.23 21.30
N VAL A 41 39.28 12.06 22.31
CA VAL A 41 37.94 12.53 22.74
C VAL A 41 37.08 13.03 21.59
N GLU A 42 37.66 13.82 20.67
CA GLU A 42 36.93 14.39 19.53
C GLU A 42 36.54 13.33 18.49
N GLN A 43 37.36 12.30 18.29
CA GLN A 43 37.02 11.19 17.38
C GLN A 43 35.97 10.27 18.01
N ALA A 44 36.08 10.00 19.31
CA ALA A 44 35.12 9.19 20.04
C ALA A 44 33.69 9.77 19.99
N LYS A 45 33.56 11.09 20.16
CA LYS A 45 32.27 11.80 20.04
C LYS A 45 31.74 11.74 18.61
N MET A 46 32.56 11.99 17.60
CA MET A 46 32.13 11.96 16.21
C MET A 46 31.67 10.55 15.78
N HIS A 47 32.36 9.50 16.21
CA HIS A 47 31.94 8.12 15.92
C HIS A 47 30.60 7.78 16.58
N ALA A 48 30.37 8.25 17.81
CA ALA A 48 29.10 8.05 18.49
C ALA A 48 27.93 8.77 17.80
N VAL A 49 28.16 10.00 17.33
CA VAL A 49 27.15 10.80 16.60
C VAL A 49 26.80 10.17 15.26
N VAL A 50 27.80 9.86 14.43
CA VAL A 50 27.58 9.27 13.09
C VAL A 50 26.86 7.91 13.19
N LEU A 51 27.20 7.10 14.19
CA LEU A 51 26.55 5.82 14.39
C LEU A 51 25.09 5.99 14.87
N ALA A 52 24.81 6.97 15.71
CA ALA A 52 23.44 7.28 16.13
C ALA A 52 22.59 7.78 14.97
N GLU A 53 23.14 8.61 14.08
CA GLU A 53 22.47 9.08 12.88
C GLU A 53 22.16 7.91 11.93
N ALA A 54 23.13 7.05 11.65
CA ALA A 54 22.94 5.88 10.79
C ALA A 54 21.91 4.88 11.34
N LEU A 55 21.91 4.65 12.67
CA LEU A 55 20.92 3.79 13.32
C LEU A 55 19.51 4.40 13.30
N THR A 56 19.42 5.73 13.41
CA THR A 56 18.15 6.45 13.33
C THR A 56 17.57 6.34 11.92
N GLU A 57 18.37 6.57 10.88
CA GLU A 57 17.98 6.40 9.47
C GLU A 57 17.54 4.96 9.14
N ALA A 58 18.31 3.96 9.57
CA ALA A 58 17.97 2.55 9.38
C ALA A 58 16.67 2.16 10.10
N SER A 59 16.43 2.70 11.30
CA SER A 59 15.21 2.43 12.08
C SER A 59 13.93 2.94 11.41
N TYR A 60 14.00 4.04 10.64
CA TYR A 60 12.86 4.51 9.86
C TYR A 60 12.50 3.51 8.76
N THR A 61 13.50 2.99 8.02
CA THR A 61 13.24 2.02 6.95
C THR A 61 12.66 0.70 7.45
N ASP A 62 13.09 0.22 8.62
CA ASP A 62 12.61 -1.04 9.19
C ASP A 62 11.23 -0.92 9.85
N ARG A 63 10.90 0.25 10.44
CA ARG A 63 9.55 0.52 10.97
C ARG A 63 8.49 0.51 9.89
N PHE A 64 8.73 1.10 8.71
CA PHE A 64 7.76 1.05 7.61
C PHE A 64 7.59 -0.35 7.03
N ALA A 65 8.62 -1.20 7.09
CA ALA A 65 8.53 -2.59 6.62
C ALA A 65 7.74 -3.50 7.59
N SER A 66 7.68 -3.14 8.87
CA SER A 66 7.14 -4.00 9.94
C SER A 66 5.81 -3.51 10.56
N GLU A 67 5.25 -2.37 10.16
CA GLU A 67 3.97 -1.92 10.70
C GLU A 67 2.78 -2.77 10.17
N PRO A 68 2.06 -3.53 11.02
CA PRO A 68 0.88 -4.30 10.61
C PRO A 68 -0.27 -3.42 10.11
N LYS A 69 -0.19 -2.11 10.37
CA LYS A 69 -1.14 -1.11 9.87
C LYS A 69 -1.00 -0.90 8.36
N VAL A 70 0.22 -0.87 7.84
CA VAL A 70 0.48 -0.68 6.40
C VAL A 70 -0.01 -1.89 5.61
N SER A 71 0.19 -3.10 6.12
CA SER A 71 -0.32 -4.32 5.47
C SER A 71 -1.85 -4.42 5.53
N ALA A 72 -2.47 -3.98 6.63
CA ALA A 72 -3.93 -3.91 6.75
C ALA A 72 -4.54 -2.87 5.79
N GLU A 73 -3.95 -1.67 5.69
CA GLU A 73 -4.38 -0.63 4.76
C GLU A 73 -4.21 -1.09 3.30
N PHE A 74 -3.11 -1.76 2.97
CA PHE A 74 -2.89 -2.33 1.64
C PHE A 74 -3.94 -3.42 1.29
N ALA A 75 -4.33 -4.26 2.25
CA ALA A 75 -5.39 -5.24 2.05
C ALA A 75 -6.75 -4.58 1.76
N LEU A 76 -7.08 -3.49 2.46
CA LEU A 76 -8.30 -2.72 2.20
C LEU A 76 -8.28 -2.05 0.81
N VAL A 77 -7.13 -1.50 0.40
CA VAL A 77 -6.95 -0.93 -0.95
C VAL A 77 -7.15 -2.01 -2.02
N LYS A 78 -6.61 -3.21 -1.81
CA LYS A 78 -6.80 -4.33 -2.74
C LYS A 78 -8.27 -4.72 -2.90
N ILE A 79 -9.00 -4.84 -1.79
CA ILE A 79 -10.44 -5.14 -1.82
C ILE A 79 -11.22 -4.02 -2.54
N ALA A 80 -10.85 -2.76 -2.30
CA ALA A 80 -11.47 -1.63 -3.00
C ALA A 80 -11.20 -1.66 -4.51
N LEU A 81 -10.00 -2.07 -4.92
CA LEU A 81 -9.62 -2.25 -6.32
C LEU A 81 -10.44 -3.36 -6.99
N GLU A 82 -10.54 -4.54 -6.37
CA GLU A 82 -11.36 -5.66 -6.86
C GLU A 82 -12.84 -5.26 -6.98
N LYS A 83 -13.35 -4.46 -6.04
CA LYS A 83 -14.73 -3.94 -6.09
C LYS A 83 -14.94 -2.90 -7.20
N LEU A 84 -13.92 -2.09 -7.50
CA LEU A 84 -13.96 -1.14 -8.61
C LEU A 84 -13.94 -1.87 -9.95
N ASP A 85 -13.10 -2.88 -10.08
CA ASP A 85 -13.01 -3.75 -11.27
C ASP A 85 -14.37 -4.40 -11.59
N ALA A 86 -14.99 -5.03 -10.60
CA ALA A 86 -16.33 -5.60 -10.74
C ALA A 86 -17.41 -4.56 -11.08
N LYS A 87 -17.25 -3.30 -10.66
CA LYS A 87 -18.15 -2.20 -11.04
C LYS A 87 -17.93 -1.73 -12.47
N ILE A 88 -16.68 -1.72 -12.94
CA ILE A 88 -16.33 -1.40 -14.33
C ILE A 88 -16.97 -2.44 -15.25
N ASP A 89 -16.76 -3.73 -15.00
CA ASP A 89 -17.37 -4.83 -15.77
C ASP A 89 -18.90 -4.71 -15.83
N LYS A 90 -19.52 -4.36 -14.69
CA LYS A 90 -20.97 -4.16 -14.60
C LYS A 90 -21.45 -2.95 -15.41
N VAL A 91 -20.66 -1.88 -15.46
CA VAL A 91 -20.97 -0.69 -16.27
C VAL A 91 -20.83 -1.01 -17.75
N ASP A 92 -19.76 -1.71 -18.16
CA ASP A 92 -19.56 -2.13 -19.54
C ASP A 92 -20.70 -3.03 -20.03
N ALA A 93 -21.09 -4.03 -19.23
CA ALA A 93 -22.23 -4.89 -19.55
C ALA A 93 -23.55 -4.11 -19.65
N LYS A 94 -23.74 -3.06 -18.83
CA LYS A 94 -24.90 -2.17 -18.92
C LYS A 94 -24.87 -1.31 -20.19
N ILE A 95 -23.71 -0.79 -20.57
CA ILE A 95 -23.54 -0.01 -21.79
C ILE A 95 -23.88 -0.87 -23.01
N ASP A 96 -23.33 -2.08 -23.10
CA ASP A 96 -23.61 -3.01 -24.20
C ASP A 96 -25.09 -3.36 -24.28
N LYS A 97 -25.72 -3.64 -23.12
CA LYS A 97 -27.15 -3.91 -23.06
C LYS A 97 -27.97 -2.72 -23.53
N THR A 98 -27.72 -1.52 -23.00
CA THR A 98 -28.48 -0.32 -23.39
C THR A 98 -28.25 0.04 -24.86
N ALA A 99 -27.04 -0.15 -25.39
CA ALA A 99 -26.75 0.04 -26.81
C ALA A 99 -27.52 -0.95 -27.70
N ALA A 100 -27.61 -2.22 -27.29
CA ALA A 100 -28.39 -3.23 -28.00
C ALA A 100 -29.90 -2.91 -27.98
N GLU A 101 -30.44 -2.54 -26.81
CA GLU A 101 -31.84 -2.14 -26.63
C GLU A 101 -32.17 -0.93 -27.53
N LEU A 102 -31.33 0.11 -27.53
CA LEU A 102 -31.52 1.29 -28.37
C LEU A 102 -31.48 0.96 -29.87
N ARG A 103 -30.57 0.08 -30.31
CA ARG A 103 -30.53 -0.37 -31.71
C ARG A 103 -31.82 -1.09 -32.10
N THR A 104 -32.31 -1.98 -31.25
CA THR A 104 -33.56 -2.71 -31.49
C THR A 104 -34.77 -1.78 -31.51
N GLU A 105 -34.88 -0.86 -30.56
CA GLU A 105 -35.96 0.12 -30.51
C GLU A 105 -35.94 1.04 -31.74
N MET A 106 -34.76 1.52 -32.12
CA MET A 106 -34.60 2.35 -33.31
C MET A 106 -35.04 1.61 -34.58
N ILE A 107 -34.62 0.35 -34.76
CA ILE A 107 -35.07 -0.48 -35.89
C ILE A 107 -36.59 -0.65 -35.87
N ARG A 108 -37.18 -0.95 -34.70
CA ARG A 108 -38.62 -1.12 -34.56
C ARG A 108 -39.36 0.15 -34.99
N TRP A 109 -38.96 1.32 -34.48
CA TRP A 109 -39.56 2.60 -34.85
C TRP A 109 -39.37 2.94 -36.33
N MET A 110 -38.18 2.70 -36.90
CA MET A 110 -37.93 2.91 -38.33
C MET A 110 -38.82 2.03 -39.22
N VAL A 111 -39.00 0.75 -38.87
CA VAL A 111 -39.88 -0.16 -39.60
C VAL A 111 -41.34 0.29 -39.51
N THR A 112 -41.81 0.62 -38.31
CA THR A 112 -43.19 1.10 -38.10
C THR A 112 -43.46 2.39 -38.89
N LEU A 113 -42.56 3.38 -38.81
CA LEU A 113 -42.69 4.63 -39.56
C LEU A 113 -42.62 4.41 -41.07
N GLY A 114 -41.72 3.53 -41.54
CA GLY A 114 -41.59 3.21 -42.96
C GLY A 114 -42.86 2.60 -43.56
N ILE A 115 -43.53 1.71 -42.82
CA ILE A 115 -44.81 1.13 -43.25
C ILE A 115 -45.89 2.21 -43.34
N VAL A 116 -46.00 3.06 -42.32
CA VAL A 116 -46.99 4.13 -42.28
C VAL A 116 -46.77 5.13 -43.43
N GLN A 117 -45.52 5.54 -43.64
CA GLN A 117 -45.16 6.46 -44.71
C GLN A 117 -45.43 5.86 -46.10
N THR A 118 -45.11 4.58 -46.31
CA THR A 118 -45.37 3.90 -47.59
C THR A 118 -46.87 3.83 -47.86
N GLY A 119 -47.68 3.48 -46.85
CA GLY A 119 -49.14 3.45 -46.98
C GLY A 119 -49.73 4.82 -47.32
N LEU A 120 -49.26 5.89 -46.66
CA LEU A 120 -49.66 7.27 -46.96
C LEU A 120 -49.31 7.66 -48.40
N ILE A 121 -48.09 7.37 -48.85
CA ILE A 121 -47.65 7.66 -50.22
C ILE A 121 -48.53 6.91 -51.23
N SER A 122 -48.72 5.60 -51.06
CA SER A 122 -49.57 4.80 -51.95
C SER A 122 -51.02 5.30 -51.99
N GLY A 123 -51.60 5.68 -50.84
CA GLY A 123 -52.95 6.22 -50.79
C GLY A 123 -53.09 7.57 -51.50
N LEU A 124 -52.10 8.45 -51.36
CA LEU A 124 -52.07 9.72 -52.09
C LEU A 124 -51.93 9.50 -53.60
N PHE A 125 -51.08 8.56 -54.04
CA PHE A 125 -50.95 8.19 -55.45
C PHE A 125 -52.26 7.68 -56.04
N LEU A 126 -52.98 6.80 -55.33
CA LEU A 126 -54.29 6.29 -55.80
C LEU A 126 -55.34 7.40 -55.91
N LYS A 127 -55.39 8.32 -54.95
CA LYS A 127 -56.30 9.48 -54.99
C LYS A 127 -55.97 10.46 -56.12
N LEU A 128 -54.73 10.46 -56.62
CA LEU A 128 -54.31 11.35 -57.71
C LEU A 128 -54.53 10.73 -59.11
N LEU A 129 -54.65 9.40 -59.19
CA LEU A 129 -54.89 8.66 -60.43
C LEU A 129 -56.38 8.41 -60.74
N HIS A 130 -57.27 8.65 -59.77
CA HIS A 130 -58.72 8.45 -59.88
C HIS A 130 -59.43 9.79 -59.66
#